data_AF-A0A3C0R990-F1
#
_entry.id   AF-A0A3C0R990-F1
#
_cell.length_a   1.000
_cell.length_b   1.000
_cell.length_c   1.000
_cell.angle_alpha   90.00
_cell.angle_beta   90.00
_cell.angle_gamma   90.00
#
_symmetry.space_group_name_H-M   'P 1'
#
loop_
_entity.id
_entity.type
_entity.pdbx_description
1 polymer ?
#
loop_
_entity_poly.entity_id
_entity_poly.type
_entity_poly.pdbx_seq_one_letter_code
_entity_poly.pdbx_strand_id
1 'polypeptide(L)'
;NLDFTKKLGIQPELLWSQTKSTFVNNVNGLPSTLTTRDVSLNYLSIPLLLRWSPNKLITLNAGPQYSILMDQNKSLLQNGQQAFKTGDFAAVAGLQLNLQSLRIYGRYVAGMSNINDVTNSDKWRNQQIQAGIGLKL
;
A
#
# COMPACT_ATOMS: atom_id res chain seq x y z
N ASN A 1 -17.59 -1.80 6.03
CA ASN A 1 -17.32 -2.34 7.38
C ASN A 1 -18.39 -3.35 7.71
N LEU A 2 -18.00 -4.59 7.98
CA LEU A 2 -18.88 -5.63 8.50
C LEU A 2 -18.52 -5.83 9.97
N ASP A 3 -19.45 -5.51 10.87
CA ASP A 3 -19.24 -5.63 12.31
C ASP A 3 -19.89 -6.91 12.83
N PHE A 4 -19.09 -7.81 13.39
CA PHE A 4 -19.59 -9.03 14.03
C PHE A 4 -20.07 -8.75 15.45
N THR A 5 -19.53 -7.71 16.09
CA THR A 5 -19.90 -7.27 17.44
C THR A 5 -19.73 -5.75 17.52
N LYS A 6 -20.32 -5.10 18.54
CA LYS A 6 -20.14 -3.65 18.82
C LYS A 6 -18.67 -3.18 18.89
N LYS A 7 -17.72 -4.10 19.10
CA LYS A 7 -16.30 -3.82 19.26
C LYS A 7 -15.40 -4.48 18.21
N LEU A 8 -15.90 -5.45 17.45
CA LEU A 8 -15.09 -6.26 16.53
C LEU A 8 -15.76 -6.34 15.16
N GLY A 9 -14.96 -6.15 14.12
CA GLY A 9 -15.43 -6.23 12.73
C GLY A 9 -14.29 -6.45 11.76
N ILE A 10 -14.64 -6.55 10.48
CA ILE A 10 -13.71 -6.55 9.36
C ILE A 10 -13.94 -5.34 8.47
N GLN A 11 -12.85 -4.88 7.90
CA GLN A 11 -12.77 -3.73 7.02
C GLN A 11 -11.97 -4.14 5.79
N PRO A 12 -12.64 -4.71 4.77
CA PRO A 12 -12.06 -4.81 3.44
C PRO A 12 -11.96 -3.41 2.83
N GLU A 13 -10.84 -3.09 2.22
CA GLU A 13 -10.67 -1.85 1.45
C GLU A 13 -10.08 -2.15 0.06
N LEU A 14 -10.16 -1.15 -0.81
CA LEU A 14 -9.49 -1.14 -2.10
C LEU A 14 -8.73 0.18 -2.22
N LEU A 15 -7.42 0.09 -2.46
CA LEU A 15 -6.52 1.22 -2.54
C LEU A 15 -5.86 1.23 -3.91
N TRP A 16 -5.96 2.35 -4.61
CA TRP A 16 -5.18 2.60 -5.82
C TRP A 16 -4.10 3.63 -5.49
N SER A 17 -2.86 3.32 -5.82
CA SER A 17 -1.69 4.18 -5.59
C SER A 17 -0.91 4.30 -6.90
N GLN A 18 -0.44 5.51 -7.21
CA GLN A 18 0.46 5.74 -8.34
C GLN A 18 1.74 6.37 -7.79
N THR A 19 2.86 5.70 -8.02
CA THR A 19 4.20 6.18 -7.68
C THR A 19 4.92 6.53 -8.97
N LYS A 20 5.40 7.77 -9.07
CA LYS A 20 6.29 8.19 -10.17
C LYS A 20 7.73 8.19 -9.67
N SER A 21 8.58 7.40 -10.31
CA SER A 21 10.01 7.37 -10.00
C SER A 21 10.76 8.16 -11.08
N THR A 22 11.26 9.33 -10.72
CA THR A 22 12.14 10.12 -11.60
C THR A 22 13.58 9.75 -11.28
N PHE A 23 14.24 9.02 -12.18
CA PHE A 23 15.67 8.74 -12.07
C PHE A 23 16.45 9.92 -12.68
N VAL A 24 17.15 10.68 -11.84
CA VAL A 24 18.10 11.71 -12.31
C VAL A 24 19.49 11.09 -12.34
N ASN A 25 19.92 10.62 -13.51
CA ASN A 25 21.30 10.20 -13.69
C ASN A 25 22.16 11.46 -13.91
N ASN A 26 22.85 11.89 -12.85
CA ASN A 26 23.88 12.92 -12.96
C ASN A 26 25.17 12.24 -13.47
N VAL A 27 25.33 12.15 -14.79
CA VAL A 27 26.61 11.81 -15.41
C VAL A 27 27.43 13.09 -15.52
N ASN A 28 28.54 13.14 -14.80
CA ASN A 28 29.48 14.26 -14.76
C ASN A 28 29.75 14.88 -16.15
N GLY A 29 29.29 16.12 -16.36
CA GLY A 29 30.01 17.09 -17.20
C GLY A 29 29.66 17.26 -18.69
N LEU A 30 28.53 16.78 -19.20
CA LEU A 30 28.11 17.06 -20.60
C LEU A 30 26.66 17.58 -20.70
N PRO A 31 26.40 18.70 -21.42
CA PRO A 31 25.06 19.22 -21.65
C PRO A 31 24.43 18.50 -22.86
N SER A 32 24.05 17.24 -22.70
CA SER A 32 23.53 16.44 -23.81
C SER A 32 22.36 15.57 -23.37
N THR A 33 21.15 16.03 -23.73
CA THR A 33 19.89 15.27 -23.78
C THR A 33 19.44 14.59 -22.49
N LEU A 34 18.64 15.32 -21.69
CA LEU A 34 17.82 14.79 -20.61
C LEU A 34 16.75 13.84 -21.16
N THR A 35 17.06 12.55 -21.30
CA THR A 35 16.05 11.52 -21.57
C THR A 35 15.36 11.15 -20.25
N THR A 36 14.40 11.97 -19.82
CA THR A 36 13.54 11.65 -18.68
C THR A 36 12.68 10.44 -19.02
N ARG A 37 13.06 9.26 -18.52
CA ARG A 37 12.23 8.05 -18.57
C ARG A 37 11.29 8.08 -17.36
N ASP A 38 10.12 8.68 -17.53
CA ASP A 38 9.08 8.68 -16.52
C ASP A 38 8.49 7.28 -16.36
N VAL A 39 8.97 6.52 -15.37
CA VAL A 39 8.38 5.24 -15.00
C VAL A 39 7.33 5.50 -13.92
N SER A 40 6.06 5.36 -14.31
CA SER A 40 4.91 5.50 -13.41
C SER A 40 4.39 4.13 -13.02
N LEU A 41 4.66 3.73 -11.78
CA LEU A 41 4.25 2.46 -11.17
C LEU A 41 2.87 2.62 -10.54
N ASN A 42 1.87 1.91 -11.03
CA ASN A 42 0.55 1.87 -10.38
C ASN A 42 0.44 0.63 -9.51
N TYR A 43 -0.12 0.76 -8.32
CA TYR A 43 -0.37 -0.33 -7.40
C TYR A 43 -1.86 -0.39 -7.06
N LEU A 44 -2.43 -1.58 -7.16
CA LEU A 44 -3.76 -1.88 -6.64
C LEU A 44 -3.61 -2.75 -5.41
N SER A 45 -3.99 -2.23 -4.24
CA SER A 45 -3.86 -2.93 -2.95
C SER A 45 -5.22 -3.24 -2.36
N ILE A 46 -5.37 -4.46 -1.86
CA ILE A 46 -6.58 -5.00 -1.26
C ILE A 46 -6.23 -5.42 0.18
N PRO A 47 -6.29 -4.50 1.15
CA PRO A 47 -6.15 -4.83 2.55
C PRO A 47 -7.43 -5.46 3.11
N LEU A 48 -7.27 -6.51 3.91
CA LEU A 48 -8.32 -7.13 4.70
C LEU A 48 -8.02 -6.92 6.17
N LEU A 49 -8.63 -5.91 6.78
CA LEU A 49 -8.28 -5.50 8.14
C LEU A 49 -9.30 -6.03 9.15
N LEU A 50 -8.82 -6.69 10.20
CA LEU A 50 -9.58 -6.87 11.44
C LEU A 50 -9.61 -5.53 12.16
N ARG A 51 -10.75 -5.20 12.74
CA ARG A 51 -10.99 -3.95 13.44
C ARG A 51 -11.42 -4.24 14.86
N TRP A 52 -10.74 -3.62 15.81
CA TRP A 52 -11.08 -3.66 17.22
C TRP A 52 -11.25 -2.24 17.79
N SER A 53 -12.47 -1.93 18.23
CA SER A 53 -12.86 -0.64 18.79
C SER A 53 -13.28 -0.82 20.24
N PRO A 54 -12.34 -0.75 21.21
CA PRO A 54 -12.67 -0.90 22.63
C PRO A 54 -13.61 0.20 23.13
N ASN A 55 -13.53 1.40 22.53
CA ASN A 55 -14.38 2.55 22.81
C ASN A 55 -14.75 3.28 21.51
N LYS A 56 -15.56 4.36 21.60
CA LYS A 56 -16.00 5.15 20.44
C LYS A 56 -14.91 6.07 19.86
N LEU A 57 -13.83 6.30 20.60
CA LEU A 57 -12.76 7.25 20.25
C LEU A 57 -11.59 6.56 19.54
N ILE A 58 -11.30 5.30 19.85
CA ILE A 58 -10.10 4.60 19.39
C ILE A 58 -10.51 3.32 18.68
N THR A 59 -9.93 3.11 17.52
CA THR A 59 -10.05 1.91 16.70
C THR A 59 -8.65 1.43 16.35
N LEU A 60 -8.36 0.17 16.64
CA LEU A 60 -7.18 -0.52 16.17
C LEU A 60 -7.56 -1.37 14.96
N ASN A 61 -6.69 -1.43 13.97
CA ASN A 61 -6.90 -2.23 12.78
C ASN A 61 -5.62 -2.98 12.41
N ALA A 62 -5.75 -4.26 12.10
CA ALA A 62 -4.62 -5.08 11.69
C ALA A 62 -5.06 -6.19 10.75
N GLY A 63 -4.24 -6.52 9.76
CA GLY A 63 -4.56 -7.62 8.86
C GLY A 63 -3.64 -7.70 7.65
N PRO A 64 -3.81 -8.73 6.81
CA PRO A 64 -3.04 -8.87 5.59
C PRO A 64 -3.45 -7.83 4.54
N GLN A 65 -2.51 -7.48 3.68
CA GLN A 65 -2.72 -6.72 2.46
C GLN A 65 -2.06 -7.44 1.30
N TYR A 66 -2.80 -7.58 0.20
CA TYR A 66 -2.27 -8.04 -1.06
C TYR A 66 -2.19 -6.86 -2.03
N SER A 67 -1.06 -6.68 -2.69
CA SER A 67 -0.82 -5.54 -3.59
C SER A 67 -0.35 -6.05 -4.95
N ILE A 68 -0.82 -5.41 -6.01
CA ILE A 68 -0.56 -5.79 -7.39
C ILE A 68 0.06 -4.59 -8.10
N LEU A 69 1.23 -4.77 -8.70
CA LEU A 69 1.81 -3.77 -9.60
C LEU A 69 1.12 -3.85 -10.98
N MET A 70 0.48 -2.76 -11.39
CA MET A 70 -0.14 -2.58 -12.69
C MET A 70 0.81 -1.77 -13.60
N ASP A 71 1.32 -2.43 -14.64
CA ASP A 71 2.12 -1.77 -15.68
C ASP A 71 1.19 -1.07 -16.69
N GLN A 72 1.45 0.20 -16.99
CA GLN A 72 0.63 1.00 -17.90
C GLN A 72 0.73 0.55 -19.36
N ASN A 73 1.79 -0.18 -19.72
CA ASN A 73 2.05 -0.62 -21.09
C ASN A 73 1.39 -1.97 -21.45
N LYS A 74 0.63 -2.58 -20.52
CA LYS A 74 -0.02 -3.89 -20.73
C LYS A 74 -1.53 -3.80 -20.57
N SER A 75 -2.28 -4.60 -21.34
CA SER A 75 -3.74 -4.65 -21.25
C SER A 75 -4.21 -5.14 -19.87
N LEU A 76 -5.38 -4.67 -19.40
CA LEU A 76 -5.93 -5.04 -18.07
C LEU A 76 -6.02 -6.56 -17.86
N LEU A 77 -6.30 -7.34 -18.92
CA LEU A 77 -6.40 -8.80 -18.87
C LEU A 77 -5.02 -9.47 -18.72
N GLN A 78 -3.99 -8.94 -19.39
CA GLN A 78 -2.60 -9.42 -19.29
C GLN A 78 -1.97 -9.02 -17.95
N ASN A 79 -2.28 -7.81 -17.47
CA ASN A 79 -1.93 -7.38 -16.12
C ASN A 79 -2.61 -8.24 -15.06
N GLY A 80 -3.88 -8.63 -15.24
CA GLY A 80 -4.57 -9.54 -14.32
C GLY A 80 -3.87 -10.89 -14.19
N GLN A 81 -3.46 -11.52 -15.29
CA GLN A 81 -2.75 -12.81 -15.25
C GLN A 81 -1.32 -12.69 -14.67
N GLN A 82 -0.63 -11.59 -14.93
CA GLN A 82 0.73 -11.35 -14.42
C GLN A 82 0.74 -10.85 -12.97
N ALA A 83 -0.32 -10.16 -12.54
CA ALA A 83 -0.57 -9.72 -11.18
C ALA A 83 -0.59 -10.89 -10.20
N PHE A 84 -1.26 -11.99 -10.54
CA PHE A 84 -1.26 -13.19 -9.72
C PHE A 84 0.14 -13.80 -9.53
N LYS A 85 1.07 -13.55 -10.45
CA LYS A 85 2.46 -14.03 -10.38
C LYS A 85 3.42 -13.06 -9.66
N THR A 86 3.08 -11.78 -9.57
CA THR A 86 3.96 -10.71 -9.08
C THR A 86 3.40 -9.96 -7.88
N GLY A 87 2.30 -10.45 -7.30
CA GLY A 87 1.64 -9.79 -6.18
C GLY A 87 2.48 -9.82 -4.90
N ASP A 88 2.45 -8.72 -4.19
CA ASP A 88 3.16 -8.48 -2.95
C ASP A 88 2.25 -8.69 -1.74
N PHE A 89 2.67 -9.56 -0.83
CA PHE A 89 2.02 -9.73 0.47
C PHE A 89 2.63 -8.80 1.51
N ALA A 90 1.77 -8.13 2.27
CA ALA A 90 2.15 -7.25 3.38
C ALA A 90 1.25 -7.46 4.59
N ALA A 91 1.75 -7.12 5.77
CA ALA A 91 0.98 -7.05 7.00
C ALA A 91 0.75 -5.57 7.33
N VAL A 92 -0.49 -5.22 7.67
CA VAL A 92 -0.90 -3.86 8.03
C VAL A 92 -1.24 -3.83 9.51
N ALA A 93 -0.77 -2.81 10.21
CA ALA A 93 -1.17 -2.47 11.57
C ALA A 93 -1.45 -0.97 11.65
N GLY A 94 -2.56 -0.57 12.25
CA GLY A 94 -3.03 0.80 12.25
C GLY A 94 -3.78 1.17 13.53
N LEU A 95 -3.80 2.48 13.75
CA LEU A 95 -4.53 3.18 14.80
C LEU A 95 -5.38 4.25 14.13
N GLN A 96 -6.63 4.33 14.55
CA GLN A 96 -7.58 5.34 14.12
C GLN A 96 -8.23 6.00 15.33
N LEU A 97 -8.18 7.32 15.36
CA LEU A 97 -8.89 8.18 16.28
C LEU A 97 -10.19 8.65 15.63
N ASN A 98 -11.32 8.29 16.22
CA ASN A 98 -12.65 8.68 15.82
C ASN A 98 -13.12 9.85 16.69
N LEU A 99 -12.94 11.06 16.19
CA LEU A 99 -13.63 12.23 16.69
C LEU A 99 -15.07 12.24 16.13
N GLN A 100 -15.91 13.12 16.66
CA GLN A 100 -17.35 13.13 16.37
C GLN A 100 -17.67 13.12 14.87
N SER A 101 -17.06 14.05 14.11
CA SER A 101 -17.23 14.16 12.64
C SER A 101 -15.94 13.92 11.86
N LEU A 102 -14.80 13.79 12.55
CA LEU A 102 -13.48 13.62 11.94
C LEU A 102 -12.85 12.31 12.40
N ARG A 103 -12.16 11.64 11.51
CA ARG A 103 -11.35 10.47 11.78
C ARG A 103 -9.93 10.77 11.37
N ILE A 104 -8.98 10.48 12.22
CA ILE A 104 -7.56 10.59 11.92
C ILE A 104 -7.01 9.17 12.05
N TYR A 105 -6.23 8.72 11.08
CA TYR A 105 -5.67 7.38 11.11
C TYR A 105 -4.20 7.39 10.69
N GLY A 106 -3.45 6.49 11.30
CA GLY A 106 -2.09 6.13 10.91
C GLY A 106 -2.00 4.62 10.77
N ARG A 107 -1.33 4.14 9.73
CA ARG A 107 -1.07 2.71 9.54
C ARG A 107 0.34 2.47 9.04
N TYR A 108 0.90 1.38 9.50
CA TYR A 108 2.19 0.84 9.10
C TYR A 108 1.95 -0.42 8.27
N VAL A 109 2.57 -0.49 7.10
CA VAL A 109 2.49 -1.61 6.17
C VAL A 109 3.88 -2.22 6.08
N ALA A 110 4.01 -3.44 6.60
CA ALA A 110 5.22 -4.24 6.55
C ALA A 110 5.12 -5.25 5.41
N GLY A 111 5.81 -4.98 4.31
CA GLY A 111 6.01 -5.90 3.20
C GLY A 111 6.71 -7.19 3.65
N MET A 112 6.09 -8.31 3.29
CA MET A 112 6.60 -9.65 3.55
C MET A 112 7.14 -10.31 2.28
N SER A 113 6.81 -9.79 1.09
CA SER A 113 7.41 -10.22 -0.17
C SER A 113 8.86 -9.76 -0.28
N ASN A 114 9.72 -10.67 -0.71
CA ASN A 114 11.10 -10.39 -1.05
C ASN A 114 11.14 -9.97 -2.53
N ILE A 115 11.56 -8.73 -2.81
CA ILE A 115 11.59 -8.20 -4.18
C ILE A 115 12.83 -8.75 -4.96
N ASN A 116 13.72 -9.51 -4.30
CA ASN A 116 14.90 -10.09 -4.92
C ASN A 116 14.95 -11.61 -4.78
N ASP A 117 14.92 -12.29 -5.92
CA ASP A 117 15.19 -13.73 -6.06
C ASP A 117 16.68 -13.95 -6.42
N VAL A 118 17.58 -13.36 -5.62
CA VAL A 118 19.04 -13.51 -5.80
C VAL A 118 19.72 -13.74 -4.46
N THR A 119 20.45 -14.85 -4.43
CA THR A 119 21.46 -15.29 -3.47
C THR A 119 22.16 -14.13 -2.74
N ASN A 120 22.23 -14.22 -1.40
CA ASN A 120 22.88 -13.33 -0.39
C ASN A 120 21.97 -12.34 0.39
N SER A 121 21.58 -12.81 1.58
CA SER A 121 21.71 -12.15 2.90
C SER A 121 21.27 -10.71 3.19
N ASP A 122 20.49 -10.01 2.37
CA ASP A 122 19.77 -8.80 2.83
C ASP A 122 18.34 -8.75 2.32
N LYS A 123 17.38 -9.11 3.19
CA LYS A 123 15.94 -9.04 2.89
C LYS A 123 15.50 -7.58 2.88
N TRP A 124 15.51 -6.94 1.71
CA TRP A 124 14.93 -5.61 1.51
C TRP A 124 13.40 -5.71 1.62
N ARG A 125 12.87 -5.45 2.82
CA ARG A 125 11.43 -5.45 3.11
C ARG A 125 10.85 -4.09 2.79
N ASN A 126 9.85 -4.03 1.92
CA ASN A 126 9.13 -2.80 1.64
C ASN A 126 8.37 -2.36 2.90
N GLN A 127 8.66 -1.18 3.45
CA GLN A 127 7.98 -0.66 4.64
C GLN A 127 7.32 0.67 4.26
N GLN A 128 6.04 0.81 4.56
CA GLN A 128 5.30 2.03 4.25
C GLN A 128 4.58 2.52 5.50
N ILE A 129 4.76 3.80 5.81
CA ILE A 129 3.96 4.52 6.80
C ILE A 129 2.92 5.33 6.02
N GLN A 130 1.66 5.21 6.42
CA GLN A 130 0.57 5.98 5.85
C GLN A 130 -0.15 6.72 6.97
N ALA A 131 -0.53 7.96 6.71
CA ALA A 131 -1.36 8.76 7.60
C ALA A 131 -2.45 9.44 6.79
N GLY A 132 -3.62 9.65 7.39
CA GLY A 132 -4.73 10.28 6.71
C GLY A 132 -5.83 10.75 7.63
N ILE A 133 -6.75 11.49 7.04
CA ILE A 133 -7.96 11.99 7.69
C ILE A 133 -9.19 11.50 6.91
N GLY A 134 -10.31 11.36 7.59
CA GLY A 134 -11.58 10.97 6.99
C GLY A 134 -12.73 11.68 7.67
N LEU A 135 -13.73 12.10 6.91
CA LEU A 135 -14.94 12.69 7.47
C LEU A 135 -15.96 11.59 7.75
N LYS A 136 -16.72 11.74 8.83
CA LYS A 136 -17.89 10.93 9.14
C LYS A 136 -19.09 11.85 9.00
N LEU A 137 -19.77 11.73 7.86
CA LEU A 137 -21.05 12.37 7.57
C LEU A 137 -22.18 11.51 8.14
#